data_AF-A0A938E8B6-F1
#
_entry.id   AF-A0A938E8B6-F1
#
_cell.length_a   1.000
_cell.length_b   1.000
_cell.length_c   1.000
_cell.angle_alpha   90.00
_cell.angle_beta   90.00
_cell.angle_gamma   90.00
#
_symmetry.space_group_name_H-M   'P 1'
#
loop_
_entity.id
_entity.type
_entity.pdbx_description
1 polymer ?
#
loop_
_entity_poly.entity_id
_entity_poly.type
_entity_poly.pdbx_seq_one_letter_code
_entity_poly.pdbx_strand_id
1 'polypeptide(L)'
;MMMRIVLALSVVALGVALAGCGGDDAAEGTTVVASFYPVAYAAEQIAGADATVTNLTAAGVEPHDLELTAQQAKDILEADVVLYLGSGFQPAVEAAVGEREPGQPSFDLLEGQELVAGEGPHGDEEHADEKEESGIDPHVWLDPRRYAEMVRTIG
;
A
#
# COMPACT_ATOMS: atom_id res chain seq x y z
N MET A 1 65.76 13.57 -8.37
CA MET A 1 64.74 13.38 -9.43
C MET A 1 63.66 12.39 -8.99
N MET A 2 64.01 11.22 -8.43
CA MET A 2 63.06 10.24 -7.86
C MET A 2 62.07 10.79 -6.80
N MET A 3 62.48 11.69 -5.90
CA MET A 3 61.61 12.22 -4.83
C MET A 3 60.42 13.06 -5.34
N ARG A 4 60.54 13.68 -6.53
CA ARG A 4 59.46 14.45 -7.17
C ARG A 4 58.43 13.55 -7.86
N ILE A 5 58.83 12.33 -8.21
CA ILE A 5 57.97 11.33 -8.85
C ILE A 5 57.12 10.61 -7.79
N VAL A 6 57.68 10.35 -6.61
CA VAL A 6 56.95 9.75 -5.47
C VAL A 6 55.82 10.67 -4.98
N LEU A 7 56.06 11.99 -4.95
CA LEU A 7 55.04 13.00 -4.61
C LEU A 7 53.96 13.18 -5.67
N ALA A 8 54.24 12.87 -6.95
CA ALA A 8 53.24 12.92 -8.02
C ALA A 8 52.33 11.66 -8.01
N LEU A 9 52.85 10.51 -7.59
CA LEU A 9 52.08 9.27 -7.47
C LEU A 9 51.14 9.24 -6.25
N SER A 10 51.48 9.94 -5.16
CA SER A 10 50.62 10.02 -3.97
C SER A 10 49.44 11.00 -4.11
N VAL A 11 49.46 11.92 -5.08
CA VAL A 11 48.32 12.81 -5.38
C VAL A 11 47.28 12.09 -6.26
N VAL A 12 47.70 11.14 -7.11
CA VAL A 12 46.77 10.36 -7.96
C VAL A 12 46.05 9.28 -7.15
N ALA A 13 46.69 8.72 -6.12
CA ALA A 13 46.06 7.72 -5.25
C ALA A 13 44.95 8.29 -4.33
N LEU A 14 44.92 9.61 -4.11
CA LEU A 14 43.87 10.26 -3.32
C LEU A 14 42.64 10.67 -4.16
N GLY A 15 42.77 10.68 -5.49
CA GLY A 15 41.65 11.00 -6.40
C GLY A 15 40.68 9.83 -6.65
N VAL A 16 41.09 8.59 -6.36
CA VAL A 16 40.28 7.39 -6.63
C VAL A 16 39.40 6.98 -5.42
N ALA A 17 39.55 7.64 -4.28
CA ALA A 17 38.71 7.41 -3.10
C ALA A 17 37.36 8.16 -3.10
N LEU A 18 37.09 8.95 -4.15
CA LEU A 18 35.81 9.69 -4.31
C LEU A 18 34.84 9.01 -5.29
N ALA A 19 35.18 7.82 -5.81
CA ALA A 19 34.19 6.92 -6.41
C ALA A 19 33.48 6.09 -5.33
N GLY A 20 33.07 6.75 -4.25
CA GLY A 20 31.94 6.24 -3.47
C GLY A 20 30.72 6.55 -4.31
N CYS A 21 30.10 5.51 -4.88
CA CYS A 21 28.71 5.49 -5.32
C CYS A 21 27.93 6.54 -4.50
N GLY A 22 27.52 7.66 -5.10
CA GLY A 22 26.47 7.62 -6.10
C GLY A 22 25.31 6.97 -5.38
N GLY A 23 24.50 7.80 -4.72
CA GLY A 23 23.39 7.31 -3.91
C GLY A 23 22.64 6.24 -4.69
N ASP A 24 22.04 5.30 -3.97
CA ASP A 24 20.86 4.65 -4.50
C ASP A 24 19.87 5.78 -4.87
N ASP A 25 20.03 6.35 -6.07
CA ASP A 25 18.91 6.72 -6.92
C ASP A 25 18.20 5.39 -7.17
N ALA A 26 17.53 4.88 -6.14
CA ALA A 26 16.38 4.05 -6.31
C ALA A 26 15.57 4.82 -7.34
N ALA A 27 15.43 4.25 -8.53
CA ALA A 27 14.48 4.78 -9.50
C ALA A 27 13.22 5.11 -8.70
N GLU A 28 12.76 6.36 -8.74
CA GLU A 28 11.56 6.83 -8.04
C GLU A 28 10.37 6.07 -8.62
N GLY A 29 10.25 4.79 -8.23
CA GLY A 29 9.18 3.90 -8.62
C GLY A 29 7.90 4.35 -7.95
N THR A 30 6.78 4.09 -8.60
CA THR A 30 5.47 4.45 -8.09
C THR A 30 5.31 3.98 -6.65
N THR A 31 4.90 4.87 -5.75
CA THR A 31 4.61 4.53 -4.36
C THR A 31 3.17 4.03 -4.25
N VAL A 32 3.01 2.79 -3.81
CA VAL A 32 1.70 2.15 -3.66
C VAL A 32 1.48 1.84 -2.19
N VAL A 33 0.42 2.37 -1.61
CA VAL A 33 -0.03 2.00 -0.28
C VAL A 33 -1.19 1.02 -0.41
N ALA A 34 -1.02 -0.19 0.12
CA ALA A 34 -2.03 -1.23 0.14
C ALA A 34 -2.53 -1.43 1.57
N SER A 35 -3.84 -1.54 1.74
CA SER A 35 -4.44 -1.48 3.07
C SER A 35 -4.19 -2.72 3.94
N PHE A 36 -4.01 -3.90 3.33
CA PHE A 36 -3.71 -5.16 4.02
C PHE A 36 -3.08 -6.20 3.08
N TYR A 37 -2.63 -7.34 3.64
CA TYR A 37 -1.73 -8.28 2.96
C TYR A 37 -2.20 -8.83 1.61
N PRO A 38 -3.43 -9.38 1.42
CA PRO A 38 -3.88 -9.86 0.12
C PRO A 38 -3.84 -8.79 -0.98
N VAL A 39 -4.10 -7.53 -0.65
CA VAL A 39 -4.02 -6.42 -1.60
C VAL A 39 -2.57 -6.05 -1.88
N ALA A 40 -1.74 -5.97 -0.83
CA ALA A 40 -0.31 -5.70 -0.97
C ALA A 40 0.38 -6.75 -1.85
N TYR A 41 0.12 -8.03 -1.59
CA TYR A 41 0.67 -9.14 -2.36
C TYR A 41 0.28 -9.04 -3.84
N ALA A 42 -1.00 -8.77 -4.15
CA ALA A 42 -1.43 -8.58 -5.53
C ALA A 42 -0.69 -7.44 -6.22
N ALA A 43 -0.58 -6.29 -5.55
CA ALA A 43 0.12 -5.12 -6.07
C ALA A 43 1.61 -5.42 -6.33
N GLU A 44 2.29 -6.12 -5.40
CA GLU A 44 3.69 -6.53 -5.57
C GLU A 44 3.87 -7.48 -6.77
N GLN A 45 2.96 -8.43 -6.97
CA GLN A 45 3.03 -9.35 -8.11
C GLN A 45 2.85 -8.65 -9.45
N ILE A 46 2.02 -7.60 -9.50
CA ILE A 46 1.74 -6.83 -10.73
C ILE A 46 2.87 -5.84 -11.01
N ALA A 47 3.27 -5.06 -10.00
CA ALA A 47 4.18 -3.94 -10.20
C ALA A 47 5.66 -4.35 -10.27
N GLY A 48 6.03 -5.51 -9.70
CA GLY A 48 7.41 -6.00 -9.76
C GLY A 48 8.41 -4.99 -9.21
N ALA A 49 9.38 -4.58 -10.03
CA ALA A 49 10.42 -3.61 -9.65
C ALA A 49 10.03 -2.15 -9.95
N ASP A 50 8.89 -1.90 -10.60
CA ASP A 50 8.48 -0.56 -11.05
C ASP A 50 7.78 0.26 -9.95
N ALA A 51 7.40 -0.38 -8.84
CA ALA A 51 6.75 0.27 -7.71
C ALA A 51 7.29 -0.23 -6.36
N THR A 52 7.17 0.62 -5.35
CA THR A 52 7.35 0.22 -3.95
C THR A 52 5.98 0.10 -3.29
N VAL A 53 5.67 -1.10 -2.78
CA VAL A 53 4.40 -1.39 -2.11
C VAL A 53 4.58 -1.36 -0.60
N THR A 54 3.81 -0.53 0.09
CA THR A 54 3.72 -0.48 1.55
C THR A 54 2.41 -1.12 2.00
N ASN A 55 2.49 -2.14 2.85
CA ASN A 55 1.33 -2.76 3.49
C ASN A 55 1.02 -2.07 4.83
N LEU A 56 -0.20 -1.53 5.00
CA LEU A 56 -0.60 -0.85 6.24
C LEU A 56 -0.84 -1.80 7.41
N THR A 57 -1.41 -2.98 7.17
CA THR A 57 -1.66 -3.98 8.22
C THR A 57 -0.45 -4.91 8.37
N ALA A 58 0.24 -4.84 9.50
CA ALA A 58 1.37 -5.71 9.78
C ALA A 58 0.97 -7.20 9.81
N ALA A 59 1.93 -8.08 9.52
CA ALA A 59 1.66 -9.52 9.49
C ALA A 59 1.12 -10.03 10.84
N GLY A 60 0.02 -10.78 10.78
CA GLY A 60 -0.66 -11.34 11.96
C GLY A 60 -1.54 -10.34 12.74
N VAL A 61 -1.67 -9.10 12.26
CA VAL A 61 -2.63 -8.11 12.79
C VAL A 61 -3.96 -8.27 12.08
N GLU A 62 -5.05 -8.16 12.84
CA GLU A 62 -6.41 -8.14 12.33
C GLU A 62 -6.62 -6.89 11.47
N PRO A 63 -6.92 -7.01 10.16
CA PRO A 63 -7.11 -5.86 9.30
C PRO A 63 -8.31 -4.99 9.64
N HIS A 64 -9.44 -5.55 10.08
CA HIS A 64 -10.68 -4.77 10.33
C HIS A 64 -10.47 -3.67 11.38
N ASP A 65 -9.76 -4.00 12.46
CA ASP A 65 -9.51 -3.11 13.60
C ASP A 65 -8.24 -2.25 13.43
N LEU A 66 -7.77 -2.04 12.19
CA LEU A 66 -6.56 -1.26 11.95
C LEU A 66 -6.77 0.21 12.35
N GLU A 67 -6.03 0.62 13.39
CA GLU A 67 -5.82 2.03 13.72
C GLU A 67 -4.57 2.57 13.01
N LEU A 68 -4.71 3.73 12.36
CA LEU A 68 -3.60 4.37 11.65
C LEU A 68 -2.68 5.12 12.61
N THR A 69 -1.38 4.88 12.47
CA THR A 69 -0.37 5.79 13.01
C THR A 69 -0.33 7.09 12.21
N ALA A 70 0.22 8.16 12.80
CA ALA A 70 0.41 9.43 12.10
C ALA A 70 1.26 9.28 10.82
N GLN A 71 2.24 8.36 10.83
CA GLN A 71 3.06 8.09 9.64
C GLN A 71 2.24 7.39 8.55
N GLN A 72 1.45 6.37 8.89
CA GLN A 72 0.61 5.68 7.90
C GLN A 72 -0.46 6.60 7.30
N ALA A 73 -1.07 7.47 8.11
CA ALA A 73 -1.99 8.49 7.59
C ALA A 73 -1.30 9.42 6.60
N LYS A 74 -0.07 9.83 6.88
CA LYS A 74 0.76 10.61 5.96
C LYS A 74 1.09 9.82 4.68
N ASP A 75 1.47 8.55 4.81
CA ASP A 75 1.79 7.68 3.67
C ASP A 75 0.59 7.54 2.72
N ILE A 76 -0.64 7.42 3.26
CA ILE A 76 -1.88 7.41 2.45
C ILE A 76 -2.05 8.72 1.66
N LEU A 77 -1.82 9.87 2.30
CA LEU A 77 -2.01 11.18 1.67
C LEU A 77 -0.97 11.46 0.56
N GLU A 78 0.26 10.98 0.74
CA GLU A 78 1.40 11.28 -0.14
C GLU A 78 1.65 10.23 -1.24
N ALA A 79 1.13 9.01 -1.10
CA ALA A 79 1.34 7.95 -2.08
C ALA A 79 0.81 8.31 -3.47
N ASP A 80 1.42 7.72 -4.52
CA ASP A 80 0.93 7.84 -5.89
C ASP A 80 -0.37 7.04 -6.09
N VAL A 81 -0.48 5.86 -5.46
CA VAL A 81 -1.66 4.99 -5.54
C VAL A 81 -2.01 4.45 -4.15
N VAL A 82 -3.30 4.46 -3.81
CA VAL A 82 -3.82 3.74 -2.63
C VAL A 82 -4.79 2.65 -3.08
N LEU A 83 -4.60 1.44 -2.57
CA LEU A 83 -5.45 0.27 -2.83
C LEU A 83 -6.07 -0.18 -1.51
N TYR A 84 -7.40 -0.19 -1.45
CA TYR A 84 -8.15 -0.51 -0.22
C TYR A 84 -9.46 -1.25 -0.54
N LEU A 85 -10.14 -1.75 0.49
CA LEU A 85 -11.53 -2.20 0.40
C LEU A 85 -12.40 -1.17 1.09
N GLY A 86 -13.45 -0.71 0.41
CA GLY A 86 -14.46 0.16 0.98
C GLY A 86 -15.52 -0.62 1.76
N SER A 87 -16.69 0.00 1.90
CA SER A 87 -17.86 -0.58 2.59
C SER A 87 -17.65 -0.83 4.09
N GLY A 88 -16.71 -0.12 4.71
CA GLY A 88 -16.44 -0.18 6.15
C GLY A 88 -15.43 -1.24 6.57
N PHE A 89 -14.71 -1.88 5.65
CA PHE A 89 -13.72 -2.90 5.98
C PHE A 89 -12.58 -2.35 6.85
N GLN A 90 -12.07 -1.14 6.54
CA GLN A 90 -11.02 -0.49 7.32
C GLN A 90 -11.37 1.00 7.50
N PRO A 91 -12.25 1.34 8.46
CA PRO A 91 -12.81 2.70 8.57
C PRO A 91 -11.76 3.81 8.68
N ALA A 92 -10.64 3.55 9.37
CA ALA A 92 -9.54 4.52 9.49
C ALA A 92 -8.83 4.76 8.14
N VAL A 93 -8.66 3.72 7.32
CA VAL A 93 -8.09 3.82 5.97
C VAL A 93 -9.04 4.55 5.04
N GLU A 94 -10.32 4.17 5.04
CA GLU A 94 -11.35 4.82 4.21
C GLU A 94 -11.48 6.31 4.54
N ALA A 95 -11.45 6.67 5.83
CA ALA A 95 -11.45 8.06 6.26
C ALA A 95 -10.21 8.81 5.74
N ALA A 96 -9.01 8.25 5.89
CA ALA A 96 -7.78 8.88 5.40
C ALA A 96 -7.74 9.02 3.86
N VAL A 97 -8.27 8.04 3.13
CA VAL A 97 -8.43 8.12 1.67
C VAL A 97 -9.39 9.25 1.28
N GLY A 98 -10.47 9.46 2.05
CA GLY A 98 -11.42 10.55 1.84
C GLY A 98 -10.84 11.96 1.99
N GLU A 99 -9.70 12.09 2.67
CA GLU A 99 -8.98 13.36 2.86
C GLU A 99 -7.91 13.62 1.78
N ARG A 100 -7.72 12.70 0.82
CA ARG A 100 -6.77 12.88 -0.29
C ARG A 100 -7.22 13.95 -1.28
N GLU A 101 -6.26 14.59 -1.94
CA GLU A 101 -6.55 15.61 -2.95
C GLU A 101 -7.29 15.01 -4.16
N PRO A 102 -8.27 15.73 -4.73
CA PRO A 102 -8.98 15.26 -5.91
C PRO A 102 -8.05 14.92 -7.07
N GLY A 103 -8.22 13.73 -7.65
CA GLY A 103 -7.43 13.25 -8.78
C GLY A 103 -6.21 12.41 -8.38
N GLN A 104 -5.90 12.25 -7.09
CA GLN A 104 -4.96 11.23 -6.64
C GLN A 104 -5.56 9.83 -6.78
N PRO A 105 -4.91 8.88 -7.48
CA PRO A 105 -5.42 7.52 -7.68
C PRO A 105 -5.68 6.78 -6.35
N SER A 106 -6.95 6.48 -6.07
CA SER A 106 -7.39 5.64 -4.96
C SER A 106 -8.40 4.63 -5.51
N PHE A 107 -8.18 3.34 -5.28
CA PHE A 107 -9.05 2.27 -5.81
C PHE A 107 -9.67 1.48 -4.66
N ASP A 108 -11.00 1.56 -4.57
CA ASP A 108 -11.80 0.60 -3.78
C ASP A 108 -11.92 -0.68 -4.61
N LEU A 109 -11.28 -1.76 -4.15
CA LEU A 109 -11.25 -3.01 -4.89
C LEU A 109 -12.53 -3.84 -4.74
N LEU A 110 -13.47 -3.42 -3.89
CA LEU A 110 -14.84 -3.96 -3.88
C LEU A 110 -15.72 -3.30 -4.94
N GLU A 111 -15.31 -2.17 -5.52
CA GLU A 111 -16.07 -1.52 -6.57
C GLU A 111 -16.18 -2.44 -7.80
N GLY A 112 -17.41 -2.73 -8.22
CA GLY A 112 -17.70 -3.63 -9.34
C GLY A 112 -17.71 -5.12 -8.99
N GLN A 113 -17.48 -5.51 -7.73
CA GLN A 113 -17.66 -6.90 -7.27
C GLN A 113 -19.13 -7.20 -7.00
N GLU A 114 -19.57 -8.43 -7.31
CA GLU A 114 -20.85 -8.95 -6.79
C GLU A 114 -20.65 -9.41 -5.35
N LEU A 115 -21.01 -8.53 -4.42
CA LEU A 115 -20.84 -8.75 -2.99
C LEU A 115 -22.00 -9.60 -2.44
N VAL A 116 -21.65 -10.58 -1.59
CA VAL A 116 -22.63 -11.46 -0.95
C VAL A 116 -23.00 -10.85 0.38
N ALA A 117 -24.29 -10.91 0.73
CA ALA A 117 -24.69 -10.47 2.05
C ALA A 117 -24.00 -11.31 3.13
N GLY A 118 -23.34 -10.68 4.09
CA GLY A 118 -22.74 -11.36 5.23
C GLY A 118 -23.82 -12.11 6.01
N GLU A 119 -23.51 -13.33 6.46
CA GLU A 119 -24.35 -14.07 7.39
C GLU A 119 -24.26 -13.40 8.78
N GLY A 120 -24.97 -12.29 8.96
CA GLY A 120 -25.17 -11.70 10.28
C GLY A 120 -25.95 -12.68 11.17
N PRO A 121 -25.70 -12.70 12.50
CA PRO A 121 -26.52 -13.50 13.40
C PRO A 121 -27.97 -13.03 13.25
N HIS A 122 -28.88 -13.94 12.90
CA HIS A 122 -30.32 -13.68 12.88
C HIS A 122 -30.75 -13.03 14.19
N GLY A 123 -31.05 -11.73 14.15
CA GLY A 123 -31.54 -10.95 15.26
C GLY A 123 -32.69 -10.07 14.77
N ASP A 124 -33.86 -10.31 15.35
CA ASP A 124 -35.11 -9.63 15.05
C ASP A 124 -35.00 -8.10 15.13
N GLU A 125 -35.93 -7.47 14.42
CA GLU A 125 -36.27 -6.04 14.37
C GLU A 125 -36.10 -5.28 15.72
N GLU A 126 -35.77 -3.99 15.58
CA GLU A 126 -35.71 -2.93 16.59
C GLU A 126 -34.34 -2.71 17.24
N HIS A 127 -33.52 -1.80 16.68
CA HIS A 127 -32.94 -0.63 17.38
C HIS A 127 -32.23 0.30 16.39
N ALA A 128 -32.54 1.59 16.50
CA ALA A 128 -31.97 2.67 15.71
C ALA A 128 -30.58 3.08 16.22
N ASP A 129 -29.77 3.59 15.27
CA ASP A 129 -28.56 4.40 15.45
C ASP A 129 -27.26 3.68 15.86
N GLU A 130 -26.87 2.64 15.10
CA GLU A 130 -25.45 2.27 14.96
C GLU A 130 -25.15 2.13 13.47
N LYS A 131 -23.99 2.63 13.02
CA LYS A 131 -23.58 2.58 11.62
C LYS A 131 -23.58 1.11 11.20
N GLU A 132 -24.59 0.69 10.45
CA GLU A 132 -24.65 -0.65 9.88
C GLU A 132 -23.33 -0.89 9.14
N GLU A 133 -22.52 -1.79 9.70
CA GLU A 133 -21.58 -2.58 8.92
C GLU A 133 -22.39 -3.05 7.73
N SER A 134 -21.99 -2.64 6.52
CA SER A 134 -22.69 -3.07 5.33
C SER A 134 -22.84 -4.58 5.46
N GLY A 135 -24.08 -5.10 5.39
CA GLY A 135 -24.37 -6.52 5.62
C GLY A 135 -23.83 -7.39 4.49
N ILE A 136 -22.59 -7.14 4.07
CA ILE A 136 -21.84 -7.57 2.92
C ILE A 136 -20.59 -8.24 3.48
N ASP A 137 -20.28 -9.44 3.01
CA ASP A 137 -19.03 -10.12 3.34
C ASP A 137 -17.88 -9.54 2.49
N PRO A 138 -16.92 -8.80 3.09
CA PRO A 138 -15.83 -8.17 2.34
C PRO A 138 -14.69 -9.15 2.02
N HIS A 139 -14.73 -10.40 2.49
CA HIS A 139 -13.62 -11.37 2.39
C HIS A 139 -13.48 -12.01 1.00
N VAL A 140 -13.69 -11.21 -0.06
CA VAL A 140 -13.71 -11.64 -1.47
C VAL A 140 -12.42 -12.33 -1.91
N TRP A 141 -11.29 -12.03 -1.27
CA TRP A 141 -10.00 -12.64 -1.58
C TRP A 141 -9.92 -14.14 -1.23
N LEU A 142 -10.88 -14.65 -0.44
CA LEU A 142 -10.96 -16.07 -0.08
C LEU A 142 -11.57 -16.94 -1.20
N ASP A 143 -12.29 -16.37 -2.16
CA ASP A 143 -12.65 -17.06 -3.42
C ASP A 143 -11.61 -16.70 -4.50
N PRO A 144 -10.78 -17.64 -4.99
CA PRO A 144 -9.74 -17.34 -5.97
C PRO A 144 -10.25 -16.71 -7.28
N ARG A 145 -11.50 -16.95 -7.68
CA ARG A 145 -12.07 -16.33 -8.89
C ARG A 145 -12.40 -14.87 -8.64
N ARG A 146 -13.02 -14.57 -7.49
CA ARG A 146 -13.31 -13.19 -7.06
C ARG A 146 -12.04 -12.42 -6.78
N TYR A 147 -11.05 -13.06 -6.14
CA TYR A 147 -9.72 -12.47 -5.99
C TYR A 147 -9.10 -12.15 -7.34
N ALA A 148 -9.16 -13.04 -8.33
CA ALA A 148 -8.68 -12.75 -9.67
C ALA A 148 -9.45 -11.61 -10.36
N GLU A 149 -10.75 -11.46 -10.11
CA GLU A 149 -11.54 -10.31 -10.59
C GLU A 149 -11.11 -9.01 -9.91
N MET A 150 -10.95 -9.02 -8.58
CA MET A 150 -10.42 -7.90 -7.79
C MET A 150 -9.04 -7.46 -8.26
N VAL A 151 -8.15 -8.42 -8.54
CA VAL A 151 -6.78 -8.17 -9.00
C VAL A 151 -6.75 -7.51 -10.38
N ARG A 152 -7.70 -7.80 -11.28
CA ARG A 152 -7.78 -7.16 -12.61
C ARG A 152 -8.09 -5.66 -12.54
N THR A 153 -8.66 -5.18 -11.43
CA THR A 153 -8.85 -3.75 -11.18
C THR A 153 -7.50 -3.05 -10.95
N ILE A 154 -6.50 -3.76 -10.46
CA ILE A 154 -5.16 -3.21 -10.18
C ILE A 154 -4.30 -3.13 -11.45
N GLY A 155 -4.34 -4.16 -12.32
CA GLY A 155 -3.56 -4.20 -13.58
C GLY A 155 -3.47 -5.57 -14.23
#